data_AF-X0T6R9-F1
#
_entry.id   AF-X0T6R9-F1
#
_cell.length_a   1.000
_cell.length_b   1.000
_cell.length_c   1.000
_cell.angle_alpha   90.00
_cell.angle_beta   90.00
_cell.angle_gamma   90.00
#
_symmetry.space_group_name_H-M   'P 1'
#
loop_
_entity.id
_entity.type
_entity.pdbx_description
1 polymer ?
#
loop_
_entity_poly.entity_id
_entity_poly.type
_entity_poly.pdbx_seq_one_letter_code
_entity_poly.pdbx_strand_id
1 'polypeptide(L)'
;FKYPNFGVFIPPHTNPRITAQSGVFTIDPSPDNPYKGSEGKLEKLIIVNKNNLRGEIKKMLYHYGIHEASLFPGLDTLTRHIEWMGTYKY
;
A
#
# COMPACT_ATOMS: atom_id res chain seq x y z
N PHE A 1 -9.99 21.89 -13.60
CA PHE A 1 -8.61 21.91 -13.08
C PHE A 1 -7.79 20.91 -13.89
N LYS A 2 -6.82 21.37 -14.68
CA LYS A 2 -5.86 20.51 -15.38
C LYS A 2 -4.47 20.79 -14.83
N TYR A 3 -3.76 19.75 -14.39
CA TYR A 3 -2.39 19.86 -13.92
C TYR A 3 -1.47 19.52 -15.10
N PRO A 4 -0.67 20.47 -15.61
CA PRO A 4 0.10 20.25 -16.84
C PRO A 4 1.29 19.31 -16.66
N ASN A 5 1.72 19.07 -15.43
CA ASN A 5 2.90 18.27 -15.09
C ASN A 5 2.56 17.17 -14.09
N PHE A 6 3.40 16.14 -14.05
CA PHE A 6 3.40 15.18 -12.95
C PHE A 6 3.63 15.90 -11.62
N GLY A 7 2.90 15.46 -10.59
CA GLY A 7 2.98 16.07 -9.28
C GLY A 7 2.76 15.09 -8.15
N VAL A 8 3.04 15.55 -6.93
CA VAL A 8 2.75 14.84 -5.69
C VAL A 8 1.65 15.60 -4.97
N PHE A 9 0.62 14.89 -4.54
CA PHE A 9 -0.48 15.41 -3.75
C PHE A 9 -0.47 14.74 -2.37
N ILE A 10 -0.30 15.55 -1.33
CA ILE A 10 -0.42 15.12 0.06
C ILE A 10 -1.85 15.43 0.50
N PRO A 11 -2.70 14.42 0.70
CA PRO A 11 -4.09 14.65 1.03
C PRO A 11 -4.21 15.20 2.46
N PRO A 12 -5.19 16.07 2.73
CA PRO A 12 -5.45 16.50 4.09
C PRO A 12 -5.98 15.31 4.92
N HIS A 13 -5.54 15.20 6.17
CA HIS A 13 -5.88 14.10 7.10
C HIS A 13 -7.31 14.20 7.67
N THR A 14 -8.29 14.51 6.82
CA THR A 14 -9.69 14.78 7.21
C THR A 14 -10.51 13.51 7.41
N ASN A 15 -10.07 12.37 6.86
CA ASN A 15 -10.72 11.08 7.02
C ASN A 15 -9.73 10.06 7.62
N PRO A 16 -10.11 9.28 8.64
CA PRO A 16 -9.25 8.25 9.24
C PRO A 16 -8.64 7.26 8.23
N ARG A 17 -9.34 6.96 7.12
CA ARG A 17 -8.81 6.10 6.03
C ARG A 17 -7.71 6.78 5.21
N ILE A 18 -7.80 8.10 5.05
CA ILE A 18 -6.78 8.91 4.38
C ILE A 18 -5.57 9.11 5.31
N THR A 19 -5.82 9.28 6.61
CA THR A 19 -4.76 9.42 7.62
C THR A 19 -4.01 8.11 7.87
N ALA A 20 -4.69 6.97 7.80
CA ALA A 20 -4.08 5.64 7.93
C ALA A 20 -3.20 5.28 6.72
N GLN A 21 -3.51 5.82 5.54
CA GLN A 21 -2.66 5.76 4.37
C GLN A 21 -1.60 6.87 4.47
N SER A 22 -0.47 6.61 5.11
CA SER A 22 0.71 7.51 5.11
C SER A 22 1.35 7.70 3.72
N GLY A 23 0.62 7.39 2.65
CA GLY A 23 1.06 7.49 1.28
C GLY A 23 0.79 8.86 0.68
N VAL A 24 1.55 9.16 -0.38
CA VAL A 24 1.31 10.33 -1.22
C VAL A 24 0.59 9.89 -2.49
N PHE A 25 -0.29 10.73 -3.01
CA PHE A 25 -0.90 10.52 -4.31
C PHE A 25 -0.04 11.16 -5.40
N THR A 26 -0.04 10.58 -6.59
CA THR A 26 0.59 11.17 -7.77
C THR A 26 -0.47 11.80 -8.67
N ILE A 27 -0.18 12.98 -9.19
CA ILE A 27 -1.00 13.66 -10.20
C ILE A 27 -0.47 13.27 -11.57
N ASP A 28 -1.32 12.68 -12.40
CA ASP A 28 -1.06 12.43 -13.82
C ASP A 28 -1.67 13.57 -14.65
N PRO A 29 -0.93 14.18 -15.59
CA PRO A 29 -1.47 15.24 -16.45
C PRO A 29 -2.51 14.76 -17.48
N SER A 30 -2.59 13.44 -17.71
CA SER A 30 -3.49 12.81 -18.69
C SER A 30 -4.28 11.63 -18.09
N PRO A 31 -5.08 11.84 -17.02
CA PRO A 31 -5.79 10.76 -16.33
C PRO A 31 -6.87 10.11 -17.21
N ASP A 32 -7.38 10.83 -18.22
CA ASP A 32 -8.38 10.34 -19.16
C ASP A 32 -7.79 9.48 -20.27
N ASN A 33 -6.46 9.44 -20.41
CA ASN A 33 -5.82 8.56 -21.37
C ASN A 33 -5.87 7.13 -20.83
N PRO A 34 -6.51 6.19 -21.55
CA PRO A 34 -6.51 4.80 -21.11
C PRO A 34 -5.07 4.31 -21.00
N TYR A 35 -4.76 3.61 -19.92
CA TYR A 35 -3.46 2.98 -19.72
C TYR A 35 -3.20 1.98 -20.86
N LYS A 36 -2.35 2.36 -21.81
CA LYS A 36 -1.93 1.53 -22.94
C LYS A 36 -0.73 0.64 -22.61
N GLY A 37 -0.53 0.31 -21.32
CA GLY A 37 0.65 -0.40 -20.83
C GLY A 37 1.09 -1.54 -21.75
N SER A 38 2.41 -1.75 -21.82
CA SER A 38 3.09 -2.78 -22.64
C SER A 38 2.15 -3.92 -23.01
N GLU A 39 1.69 -3.94 -24.26
CA GLU A 39 0.72 -4.85 -24.86
C GLU A 39 0.43 -6.11 -24.02
N GLY A 40 -0.49 -5.95 -23.06
CA GLY A 40 -1.25 -7.02 -22.41
C GLY A 40 -0.49 -8.26 -21.95
N LYS A 41 0.50 -8.14 -21.06
CA LYS A 41 0.92 -9.30 -20.25
C LYS A 41 0.65 -9.05 -18.77
N LEU A 42 -0.54 -9.47 -18.34
CA LEU A 42 -0.83 -9.64 -16.92
C LEU A 42 -0.02 -10.85 -16.44
N GLU A 43 1.08 -10.59 -15.73
CA GLU A 43 1.93 -11.65 -15.20
C GLU A 43 1.39 -12.13 -13.85
N LYS A 44 1.04 -13.43 -13.78
CA LYS A 44 0.74 -14.09 -12.51
C LYS A 44 2.03 -14.68 -11.95
N LEU A 45 2.63 -14.00 -11.00
CA LEU A 45 3.77 -14.54 -10.24
C LEU A 45 3.24 -15.56 -9.21
N ILE A 46 3.51 -16.84 -9.44
CA ILE A 46 3.23 -17.89 -8.46
C ILE A 46 4.48 -18.14 -7.64
N ILE A 47 4.41 -17.84 -6.35
CA ILE A 47 5.51 -18.10 -5.41
C ILE A 47 5.46 -19.58 -5.00
N VAL A 48 6.27 -20.40 -5.67
CA VAL A 48 6.41 -21.85 -5.40
C VAL A 48 7.62 -22.04 -4.48
N ASN A 49 7.42 -22.64 -3.31
CA ASN A 49 8.41 -22.92 -2.25
C ASN A 49 8.61 -21.79 -1.20
N LYS A 50 8.38 -22.14 0.08
CA LYS A 50 7.71 -21.29 1.09
C LYS A 50 8.45 -21.18 2.43
N ASN A 51 9.75 -21.43 2.50
CA ASN A 51 10.45 -21.18 3.75
C ASN A 51 10.78 -19.68 3.85
N ASN A 52 10.06 -18.99 4.72
CA ASN A 52 10.25 -17.60 5.16
C ASN A 52 9.99 -16.45 4.17
N LEU A 53 9.91 -16.68 2.85
CA LEU A 53 9.65 -15.59 1.88
C LEU A 53 8.34 -14.83 2.15
N ARG A 54 7.27 -15.50 2.58
CA ARG A 54 6.03 -14.83 3.00
C ARG A 54 6.27 -13.87 4.17
N GLY A 55 7.11 -14.27 5.13
CA GLY A 55 7.47 -13.45 6.28
C GLY A 55 8.30 -12.24 5.85
N GLU A 56 9.25 -12.42 4.94
CA GLU A 56 10.07 -11.34 4.38
C GLU A 56 9.25 -10.34 3.58
N ILE A 57 8.34 -10.81 2.71
CA ILE A 57 7.42 -9.93 1.97
C ILE A 57 6.54 -9.15 2.95
N LYS A 58 6.00 -9.80 3.99
CA LYS A 58 5.22 -9.11 5.02
C LYS A 58 6.04 -8.05 5.76
N LYS A 59 7.30 -8.34 6.11
CA LYS A 59 8.20 -7.36 6.72
C LYS A 59 8.47 -6.20 5.76
N MET A 60 8.76 -6.47 4.50
CA MET A 60 9.00 -5.44 3.49
C MET A 60 7.78 -4.52 3.32
N LEU A 61 6.59 -5.10 3.18
CA LEU A 61 5.33 -4.34 3.10
C LEU A 61 5.10 -3.48 4.36
N TYR A 62 5.38 -4.03 5.54
CA TYR A 62 5.29 -3.27 6.79
C TYR A 62 6.23 -2.05 6.81
N HIS A 63 7.48 -2.19 6.35
CA HIS A 63 8.41 -1.05 6.24
C HIS A 63 7.94 0.01 5.23
N TYR A 64 7.17 -0.40 4.22
CA TYR A 64 6.52 0.51 3.28
C TYR A 64 5.18 1.07 3.78
N GLY A 65 4.81 0.84 5.04
CA GLY A 65 3.55 1.34 5.62
C GLY A 65 2.30 0.57 5.17
N ILE A 66 2.47 -0.61 4.54
CA ILE A 66 1.38 -1.48 4.10
C ILE A 66 1.16 -2.56 5.16
N HIS A 67 0.19 -2.36 6.04
CA HIS A 67 -0.19 -3.30 7.10
C HIS A 67 -1.68 -3.19 7.45
N GLU A 68 -2.22 -4.12 8.24
CA GLU A 68 -3.66 -4.16 8.54
C GLU A 68 -4.19 -2.86 9.17
N ALA A 69 -3.44 -2.26 10.11
CA ALA A 69 -3.84 -1.00 10.73
C ALA A 69 -3.83 0.21 9.76
N SER A 70 -3.05 0.18 8.68
CA SER A 70 -3.05 1.24 7.65
C SER A 70 -4.13 1.04 6.60
N LEU A 71 -4.46 -0.21 6.26
CA LEU A 71 -5.48 -0.55 5.28
C LEU A 71 -6.91 -0.48 5.84
N PHE A 72 -7.07 -0.88 7.10
CA PHE A 72 -8.37 -0.97 7.76
C PHE A 72 -8.30 -0.21 9.09
N PRO A 73 -8.67 1.08 9.12
CA PRO A 73 -8.69 1.82 10.36
C PRO A 73 -9.78 1.26 11.29
N GLY A 74 -9.40 0.96 12.54
CA GLY A 74 -10.29 0.39 13.55
C GLY A 74 -9.53 -0.16 14.75
N LEU A 75 -10.21 -0.32 15.88
CA LEU A 75 -9.60 -0.85 17.11
C LEU A 75 -9.18 -2.31 16.95
N ASP A 76 -10.01 -3.13 16.30
CA ASP A 76 -9.75 -4.56 16.13
C ASP A 76 -8.50 -4.82 15.29
N THR A 77 -8.36 -4.07 14.20
CA THR A 77 -7.22 -4.16 13.27
C THR A 77 -5.96 -3.55 13.85
N LEU A 78 -6.07 -2.50 14.66
CA LEU A 78 -4.96 -1.97 15.44
C LEU A 78 -4.48 -2.99 16.49
N THR A 79 -5.40 -3.64 17.21
CA THR A 79 -5.07 -4.64 18.23
C THR A 79 -4.39 -5.85 17.60
N ARG A 80 -4.92 -6.36 16.48
CA ARG A 80 -4.30 -7.46 15.72
C ARG A 80 -2.92 -7.08 15.17
N HIS A 81 -2.74 -5.83 14.74
CA HIS A 81 -1.44 -5.34 14.32
C HIS A 81 -0.41 -5.32 15.46
N ILE A 82 -0.82 -4.90 16.66
CA ILE A 82 0.03 -4.93 17.86
C ILE A 82 0.41 -6.37 18.25
N GLU A 83 -0.56 -7.30 18.21
CA GLU A 83 -0.31 -8.72 18.43
C GLU A 83 0.74 -9.27 17.45
N TRP A 84 0.59 -8.97 16.15
CA TRP A 84 1.54 -9.36 15.12
C TRP A 84 2.95 -8.79 15.36
N MET A 85 3.08 -7.52 15.77
CA MET A 85 4.37 -6.94 16.14
C MET A 85 4.99 -7.64 17.36
N GLY A 86 4.17 -8.07 18.32
CA GLY A 86 4.59 -8.83 19.49
C GLY A 86 5.13 -10.21 19.15
N THR A 87 4.62 -10.87 18.11
CA THR A 87 5.10 -12.20 17.67
C THR A 87 6.49 -12.22 17.03
N TYR A 88 7.08 -11.06 16.70
CA TYR A 88 8.48 -10.97 16.22
C TYR A 88 9.51 -10.80 17.35
N LYS A 89 9.09 -10.72 18.61
CA LYS A 89 9.99 -10.52 19.76
C LYS A 89 10.53 -11.82 20.38
N TYR A 90 10.25 -13.00 19.82
CA TYR A 90 10.77 -14.29 20.27
C TYR A 90 11.20 -15.17 19.10
#